data_AF-A0A358K0L3-F1
#
_entry.id   AF-A0A358K0L3-F1
#
_cell.length_a   1.000
_cell.length_b   1.000
_cell.length_c   1.000
_cell.angle_alpha   90.00
_cell.angle_beta   90.00
_cell.angle_gamma   90.00
#
_symmetry.space_group_name_H-M   'P 1'
#
loop_
_entity.id
_entity.type
_entity.pdbx_description
1 polymer ?
#
loop_
_entity_poly.entity_id
_entity_poly.type
_entity_poly.pdbx_seq_one_letter_code
_entity_poly.pdbx_strand_id
1 'polypeptide(L)'
;MGIRLEKPWEHLNSEAIAALPGQLGVYQVADEEGNVLSVGYAGAKHLFGIRSALEEELSLHKDTAKFFRCEFTSNYRSRWDELLMLHLHDNGELPPHQRDEESRVGRLSPD
;
A
#
# COMPACT_ATOMS: atom_id res chain seq x y z
N MET A 1 -11.60 -15.66 3.29
CA MET A 1 -10.37 -14.85 3.20
C MET A 1 -10.68 -13.76 2.19
N GLY A 2 -10.81 -12.50 2.62
CA GLY A 2 -11.11 -11.39 1.69
C GLY A 2 -9.83 -10.86 1.07
N ILE A 3 -9.87 -10.49 -0.21
CA ILE A 3 -8.74 -9.85 -0.90
C ILE A 3 -8.50 -8.43 -0.34
N ARG A 4 -9.55 -7.76 0.12
CA ARG A 4 -9.52 -6.40 0.66
C ARG A 4 -8.68 -6.30 1.94
N LEU A 5 -7.96 -5.19 2.08
CA LEU A 5 -7.16 -4.88 3.26
C LEU A 5 -8.06 -4.23 4.32
N GLU A 6 -8.61 -5.02 5.24
CA GLU A 6 -9.63 -4.56 6.22
C GLU A 6 -9.06 -3.80 7.45
N LYS A 7 -7.76 -3.52 7.47
CA LYS A 7 -7.12 -2.83 8.60
C LYS A 7 -7.60 -1.37 8.68
N PRO A 8 -7.77 -0.82 9.89
CA PRO A 8 -8.20 0.57 10.06
C PRO A 8 -7.16 1.51 9.43
N TRP A 9 -7.64 2.64 8.93
CA TRP A 9 -6.79 3.74 8.51
C TRP A 9 -6.21 4.46 9.72
N GLU A 10 -4.93 4.77 9.66
CA GLU A 10 -4.15 5.52 10.64
C GLU A 10 -3.58 6.77 9.97
N HIS A 11 -3.33 7.83 10.74
CA HIS A 11 -2.72 9.05 10.19
C HIS A 11 -1.30 8.78 9.71
N LEU A 12 -1.00 9.15 8.47
CA LEU A 12 0.35 9.06 7.92
C LEU A 12 1.18 10.25 8.42
N ASN A 13 1.95 10.03 9.48
CA ASN A 13 2.92 10.97 10.01
C ASN A 13 4.09 10.22 10.67
N SER A 14 5.18 10.94 10.96
CA SER A 14 6.41 10.35 11.50
C SER A 14 6.22 9.67 12.87
N GLU A 15 5.31 10.18 13.71
CA GLU A 15 5.04 9.59 15.03
C GLU A 15 4.36 8.22 14.90
N ALA A 16 3.30 8.13 14.08
CA ALA A 16 2.59 6.90 13.79
C ALA A 16 3.52 5.85 13.16
N ILE A 17 4.35 6.26 12.19
CA ILE A 17 5.33 5.36 11.56
C ILE A 17 6.35 4.83 12.57
N ALA A 18 6.89 5.68 13.45
CA ALA A 18 7.87 5.28 14.45
C ALA A 18 7.30 4.25 15.45
N ALA A 19 6.00 4.27 15.70
CA ALA A 19 5.30 3.34 16.58
C ALA A 19 5.08 1.94 15.99
N LEU A 20 5.04 1.79 14.65
CA LEU A 20 4.86 0.49 13.99
C LEU A 20 6.02 -0.45 14.27
N PRO A 21 5.87 -1.79 14.24
CA PRO A 21 7.02 -2.69 14.22
C PRO A 21 7.79 -2.60 12.89
N GLY A 22 9.10 -2.81 12.93
CA GLY A 22 9.94 -2.88 11.72
C GLY A 22 9.83 -4.23 11.02
N GLN A 23 8.68 -4.53 10.42
CA GLN A 23 8.35 -5.82 9.82
C GLN A 23 8.00 -5.71 8.33
N LEU A 24 8.08 -6.83 7.61
CA LEU A 24 7.66 -6.94 6.22
C LEU A 24 6.13 -6.93 6.11
N GLY A 25 5.62 -6.49 4.98
CA GLY A 25 4.17 -6.46 4.76
C GLY A 25 3.75 -5.71 3.52
N VAL A 26 2.45 -5.43 3.45
CA VAL A 26 1.82 -4.58 2.44
C VAL A 26 1.14 -3.39 3.08
N TYR A 27 0.93 -2.33 2.31
CA TYR A 27 0.25 -1.14 2.79
C TYR A 27 -0.57 -0.49 1.68
N GLN A 28 -1.48 0.38 2.11
CA GLN A 28 -2.10 1.38 1.26
C GLN A 28 -1.89 2.75 1.88
N VAL A 29 -1.73 3.76 1.03
CA VAL A 29 -1.67 5.18 1.40
C VAL A 29 -2.83 5.88 0.71
N ALA A 30 -3.49 6.79 1.41
CA ALA A 30 -4.64 7.53 0.91
C ALA A 30 -4.58 9.03 1.27
N ASP A 31 -5.31 9.83 0.49
CA ASP A 31 -5.54 11.24 0.76
C ASP A 31 -6.66 11.46 1.79
N GLU A 32 -7.04 12.73 2.02
CA GLU A 32 -8.09 13.11 2.98
C GLU A 32 -9.49 12.62 2.58
N GLU A 33 -9.73 12.44 1.27
CA GLU A 33 -11.00 12.02 0.70
C GLU A 33 -11.14 10.48 0.70
N GLY A 34 -10.07 9.76 1.02
CA GLY A 34 -10.00 8.31 1.03
C GLY A 34 -9.59 7.71 -0.32
N ASN A 35 -9.15 8.52 -1.28
CA ASN A 35 -8.61 8.02 -2.54
C ASN A 35 -7.24 7.38 -2.28
N VAL A 36 -7.06 6.15 -2.75
CA VAL A 36 -5.80 5.42 -2.55
C VAL A 36 -4.75 5.96 -3.52
N LEU A 37 -3.71 6.59 -2.96
CA LEU A 37 -2.58 7.17 -3.67
C LEU A 37 -1.47 6.16 -3.95
N SER A 38 -1.35 5.11 -3.11
CA SER A 38 -0.38 4.03 -3.29
C SER A 38 -0.92 2.70 -2.77
N VAL A 39 -0.57 1.62 -3.46
CA VAL A 39 -0.69 0.24 -2.99
C VAL A 39 0.71 -0.36 -3.01
N GLY A 40 1.35 -0.51 -1.87
CA GLY A 40 2.77 -0.84 -1.81
C GLY A 40 3.10 -2.02 -0.90
N TYR A 41 4.40 -2.33 -0.81
CA TYR A 41 4.92 -3.38 0.05
C TYR A 41 6.26 -3.01 0.67
N ALA A 42 6.53 -3.55 1.86
CA ALA A 42 7.85 -3.56 2.46
C ALA A 42 8.47 -4.95 2.37
N GLY A 43 9.37 -5.11 1.39
CA GLY A 43 10.17 -6.33 1.19
C GLY A 43 11.61 -6.20 1.69
N ALA A 44 12.44 -7.19 1.35
CA ALA A 44 13.82 -7.32 1.84
C ALA A 44 14.77 -6.13 1.54
N LYS A 45 14.38 -5.22 0.64
CA LYS A 45 15.14 -4.00 0.32
C LYS A 45 14.84 -2.82 1.24
N HIS A 46 13.77 -2.89 2.02
CA HIS A 46 13.39 -1.82 2.95
C HIS A 46 13.97 -2.16 4.33
N LEU A 47 15.08 -1.51 4.67
CA LEU A 47 15.62 -1.58 6.02
C LEU A 47 14.53 -1.10 6.98
N PHE A 48 14.34 -1.77 8.11
CA PHE A 48 13.22 -1.51 9.04
C PHE A 48 11.80 -1.75 8.49
N GLY A 49 11.66 -2.44 7.36
CA GLY A 49 10.38 -2.94 6.87
C GLY A 49 9.37 -1.83 6.55
N ILE A 50 8.12 -1.99 6.98
CA ILE A 50 7.01 -1.07 6.73
C ILE A 50 7.33 0.37 7.12
N ARG A 51 8.17 0.59 8.14
CA ARG A 51 8.54 1.95 8.58
C ARG A 51 9.17 2.74 7.44
N SER A 52 10.28 2.25 6.90
CA SER A 52 10.99 2.97 5.84
C SER A 52 10.21 3.02 4.54
N ALA A 53 9.40 2.00 4.23
CA ALA A 53 8.51 2.08 3.08
C ALA A 53 7.47 3.21 3.21
N LEU A 54 6.89 3.41 4.40
CA LEU A 54 5.95 4.53 4.63
C LEU A 54 6.65 5.90 4.72
N GLU A 55 7.91 5.95 5.14
CA GLU A 55 8.74 7.18 5.08
C GLU A 55 9.03 7.60 3.63
N GLU A 56 9.26 6.62 2.74
CA GLU A 56 9.41 6.85 1.29
C GLU A 56 8.10 7.40 0.70
N GLU A 57 6.94 6.85 1.09
CA GLU A 57 5.62 7.34 0.67
C GLU A 57 5.31 8.76 1.17
N LEU A 58 5.67 9.07 2.43
CA LEU A 58 5.60 10.44 2.96
C LEU A 58 6.43 11.40 2.12
N SER A 59 7.62 10.97 1.68
CA SER A 59 8.50 11.80 0.85
C SER A 59 7.95 11.97 -0.58
N LEU A 60 7.34 10.92 -1.12
CA LEU A 60 6.75 10.89 -2.47
C LEU A 60 5.52 11.79 -2.57
N HIS A 61 4.57 11.63 -1.66
CA HIS A 61 3.26 12.31 -1.72
C HIS A 61 3.18 13.58 -0.88
N LYS A 62 4.13 13.79 0.03
CA LYS A 62 4.22 14.96 0.91
C LYS A 62 2.89 15.19 1.63
N ASP A 63 2.35 16.39 1.53
CA ASP A 63 1.12 16.79 2.24
C ASP A 63 -0.15 16.16 1.67
N THR A 64 -0.11 15.53 0.49
CA THR A 64 -1.29 14.92 -0.12
C THR A 64 -1.70 13.64 0.59
N ALA A 65 -0.73 12.83 1.03
CA ALA A 65 -0.99 11.59 1.74
C ALA A 65 -1.35 11.88 3.21
N LYS A 66 -2.54 11.47 3.64
CA LYS A 66 -3.07 11.72 4.99
C LYS A 66 -3.19 10.47 5.83
N PHE A 67 -3.46 9.33 5.20
CA PHE A 67 -3.74 8.09 5.89
C PHE A 67 -2.95 6.93 5.31
N PHE A 68 -2.68 5.94 6.15
CA PHE A 68 -2.18 4.64 5.72
C PHE A 68 -2.90 3.52 6.46
N ARG A 69 -2.81 2.32 5.91
CA ARG A 69 -3.12 1.08 6.63
C ARG A 69 -2.17 0.00 6.16
N CYS A 70 -1.82 -0.94 7.03
CA CYS A 70 -0.85 -1.98 6.68
C CYS A 70 -1.22 -3.35 7.22
N GLU A 71 -0.77 -4.39 6.53
CA GLU A 71 -0.84 -5.79 6.96
C GLU A 71 0.58 -6.36 6.98
N PHE A 72 1.01 -6.83 8.16
CA PHE A 72 2.30 -7.51 8.30
C PHE A 72 2.21 -8.93 7.76
N THR A 73 3.09 -9.26 6.83
CA THR A 73 3.12 -10.58 6.19
C THR A 73 4.47 -10.85 5.53
N SER A 74 4.95 -12.08 5.64
CA SER A 74 6.13 -12.55 4.90
C SER A 74 5.81 -12.83 3.42
N ASN A 75 4.52 -13.01 3.08
CA ASN A 75 4.05 -13.24 1.71
C ASN A 75 3.72 -11.92 0.98
N TYR A 76 4.45 -10.84 1.32
CA TYR A 76 4.18 -9.48 0.86
C TYR A 76 4.10 -9.37 -0.67
N ARG A 77 4.85 -10.19 -1.42
CA ARG A 77 4.87 -10.10 -2.89
C ARG A 77 3.55 -10.55 -3.52
N SER A 78 3.08 -11.75 -3.18
CA SER A 78 1.79 -12.25 -3.66
C SER A 78 0.63 -11.40 -3.14
N ARG A 79 0.71 -10.98 -1.88
CA ARG A 79 -0.30 -10.11 -1.26
C ARG A 79 -0.38 -8.74 -1.95
N TRP A 80 0.76 -8.18 -2.34
CA TRP A 80 0.80 -6.93 -3.08
C TRP A 80 0.15 -7.07 -4.45
N ASP A 81 0.47 -8.15 -5.18
CA ASP A 81 -0.15 -8.43 -6.47
C ASP A 81 -1.68 -8.53 -6.36
N GLU A 82 -2.20 -9.24 -5.35
CA GLU A 82 -3.64 -9.30 -5.07
C GLU A 82 -4.27 -7.91 -4.86
N LEU A 83 -3.60 -7.04 -4.09
CA LEU A 83 -4.10 -5.69 -3.82
C LEU A 83 -4.03 -4.78 -5.05
N LEU A 84 -3.03 -4.93 -5.90
CA LEU A 84 -2.95 -4.22 -7.19
C LEU A 84 -4.08 -4.67 -8.13
N MET A 85 -4.31 -5.98 -8.25
CA MET A 85 -5.42 -6.51 -9.06
C MET A 85 -6.77 -6.02 -8.57
N LEU A 86 -6.96 -5.94 -7.25
CA LEU A 86 -8.16 -5.39 -6.64
C LEU A 86 -8.32 -3.90 -6.92
N HIS A 87 -7.25 -3.10 -6.76
CA HIS A 87 -7.32 -1.67 -7.04
C HIS A 87 -7.67 -1.41 -8.51
N LEU A 88 -7.07 -2.17 -9.43
CA LEU A 88 -7.42 -2.15 -10.86
C LEU A 88 -8.86 -2.53 -11.13
N HIS A 89 -9.39 -3.55 -10.45
CA HIS A 89 -10.78 -3.96 -10.58
C HIS A 89 -11.73 -2.83 -10.14
N ASP A 90 -11.43 -2.19 -9.02
CA ASP A 90 -12.31 -1.17 -8.42
C ASP A 90 -12.23 0.19 -9.12
N ASN A 91 -11.06 0.57 -9.65
CA ASN A 91 -10.79 1.92 -10.15
C ASN A 91 -10.46 1.97 -11.65
N GLY A 92 -10.22 0.83 -12.30
CA GLY A 92 -9.86 0.72 -13.71
C GLY A 92 -8.38 0.93 -14.03
N GLU A 93 -7.67 1.71 -13.22
CA GLU A 93 -6.23 2.01 -13.37
C GLU A 93 -5.50 1.96 -12.02
N LEU A 94 -4.18 1.80 -12.02
CA LEU A 94 -3.33 1.92 -10.83
C LEU A 94 -2.99 3.38 -10.53
N PRO A 95 -2.55 3.68 -9.29
CA PRO A 95 -2.07 5.02 -8.97
C PRO A 95 -0.96 5.47 -9.93
N PRO A 96 -0.86 6.77 -10.28
CA PRO A 96 -0.04 7.24 -11.40
C PRO A 96 1.41 6.76 -11.39
N HIS A 97 2.05 6.72 -10.23
CA HIS A 97 3.45 6.31 -10.07
C HIS A 97 3.67 4.78 -10.11
N GLN A 98 2.58 3.99 -10.17
CA GLN A 98 2.58 2.53 -10.19
C GLN A 98 1.94 1.95 -11.46
N ARG A 99 1.59 2.79 -12.44
CA ARG A 99 0.94 2.36 -13.68
C ARG A 99 1.74 1.34 -14.49
N ASP A 100 3.07 1.36 -14.39
CA ASP A 100 3.92 0.39 -15.08
C ASP A 100 3.69 -1.06 -14.59
N GLU A 101 3.21 -1.23 -13.35
CA GLU A 101 2.90 -2.54 -12.76
C GLU A 101 1.66 -3.21 -13.39
N GLU A 102 0.79 -2.45 -14.07
CA GLU A 102 -0.41 -2.97 -14.71
C GLU A 102 -0.12 -4.06 -15.75
N SER A 103 1.02 -3.92 -16.43
CA SER A 103 1.47 -4.87 -17.46
C SER A 103 1.85 -6.23 -16.89
N ARG A 104 2.16 -6.30 -15.59
CA ARG A 104 2.67 -7.48 -14.90
C ARG A 104 1.58 -8.23 -14.12
N VAL A 105 0.62 -7.51 -13.54
CA VAL A 105 -0.40 -8.09 -12.68
C VAL A 105 -1.57 -8.68 -13.47
N GLY A 106 -2.18 -9.73 -12.93
CA GLY A 106 -3.39 -10.34 -13.50
C GLY A 106 -4.64 -9.46 -13.38
N ARG A 107 -5.79 -10.00 -13.73
CA ARG A 107 -7.10 -9.33 -13.59
C ARG A 107 -8.04 -10.21 -12.77
N LEU A 108 -8.79 -9.62 -11.85
CA LEU A 108 -9.91 -10.29 -11.20
C LEU A 108 -11.07 -10.36 -12.20
N SER A 109 -11.73 -11.51 -12.27
CA SER A 109 -12.95 -11.64 -13.06
C SER A 109 -14.02 -10.71 -12.50
N PRO A 110 -14.80 -10.01 -13.35
CA PRO A 110 -16.00 -9.35 -12.89
C PRO A 110 -16.99 -10.40 -12.35
N ASP A 111 -17.71 -10.04 -11.30
CA ASP A 111 -18.82 -10.84 -10.75
C ASP A 111 -19.98 -10.98 -11.75
#